data_AF-A0A2T9X580-F1
#
_entry.id   AF-A0A2T9X580-F1
#
_cell.length_a   1.000
_cell.length_b   1.000
_cell.length_c   1.000
_cell.angle_alpha   90.00
_cell.angle_beta   90.00
_cell.angle_gamma   90.00
#
_symmetry.space_group_name_H-M   'P 1'
#
loop_
_entity.id
_entity.type
_entity.pdbx_description
1 polymer ?
#
loop_
_entity_poly.entity_id
_entity_poly.type
_entity_poly.pdbx_seq_one_letter_code
_entity_poly.pdbx_strand_id
1 'polypeptide(L)'
;MKILSKKLDTIKLTFSFFLLSILNGIFSTLTFKTNHYLADVFLLIGFGFLFIGIFFAIFIAISFFKQSQNQLLKSDLKLSYNKNVYNALILQTKISSILSLIGFFYSGLVFTYIVWILHITDITSIDLIISFTLSFLLEIMTAILILPRINPFRETRPGEIRIIKLHDFQDGLTTGVLTLSRHSPFKLIIFIGDEDDSITRTIEAHELGHATEHHPIFLELSIIFLLSIIEPLVWFVSFGYLMHRVVISIFLVIKTVLIILSAGIAILLFMRVTESRADAFAYKVIGKSAYENLVEALRRIYGKNIKSPEDAPLISKITHTSSRNAIKTGDPLSSIGIWEFPVVLSFIASTIAIIRFNSICIIYPLLFVGSLVVSFLIGLVFLPIVRKYYRMTERGSLNFSFLLAGIYMISSIIALDAYPNLYLVISSFIIGIILAFIITRAFLDLHNSTKVVVATLLIYLSINILISLIKILPHGG
;
A
#
# COMPACT_ATOMS: atom_id res chain seq x y z
N MET A 1 6.24 37.69 -4.66
CA MET A 1 7.22 36.68 -5.14
C MET A 1 8.24 36.23 -4.07
N LYS A 2 8.97 37.12 -3.39
CA LYS A 2 9.98 36.75 -2.35
C LYS A 2 9.45 35.92 -1.16
N ILE A 3 8.20 36.12 -0.74
CA ILE A 3 7.58 35.34 0.35
C ILE A 3 7.22 33.91 -0.09
N LEU A 4 6.94 33.71 -1.38
CA LEU A 4 6.55 32.42 -1.96
C LEU A 4 7.78 31.50 -2.17
N SER A 5 8.94 32.07 -2.55
CA SER A 5 10.19 31.29 -2.68
C SER A 5 10.72 30.87 -1.30
N LYS A 6 10.77 31.79 -0.32
CA LYS A 6 11.20 31.49 1.06
C LYS A 6 10.47 30.30 1.68
N LYS A 7 9.18 30.18 1.36
CA LYS A 7 8.28 29.14 1.84
C LYS A 7 8.51 27.80 1.08
N LEU A 8 8.69 27.83 -0.24
CA LEU A 8 9.05 26.64 -1.03
C LEU A 8 10.36 26.02 -0.54
N ASP A 9 11.33 26.87 -0.20
CA ASP A 9 12.61 26.47 0.38
C ASP A 9 12.39 25.78 1.72
N THR A 10 11.49 26.29 2.58
CA THR A 10 11.21 25.66 3.89
C THR A 10 10.68 24.22 3.78
N ILE A 11 9.77 23.91 2.86
CA ILE A 11 9.19 22.55 2.77
C ILE A 11 10.18 21.55 2.16
N LYS A 12 10.94 21.98 1.14
CA LYS A 12 12.03 21.17 0.61
C LYS A 12 13.05 20.89 1.71
N LEU A 13 13.42 21.93 2.46
CA LEU A 13 14.34 21.86 3.58
C LEU A 13 13.82 20.92 4.69
N THR A 14 12.54 21.00 5.02
CA THR A 14 11.84 20.11 5.96
C THR A 14 11.90 18.64 5.55
N PHE A 15 11.53 18.33 4.29
CA PHE A 15 11.53 16.96 3.79
C PHE A 15 12.97 16.44 3.71
N SER A 16 13.91 17.27 3.26
CA SER A 16 15.33 16.99 3.28
C SER A 16 15.86 16.75 4.70
N PHE A 17 15.41 17.49 5.72
CA PHE A 17 15.80 17.26 7.11
C PHE A 17 15.21 15.98 7.68
N PHE A 18 13.94 15.69 7.43
CA PHE A 18 13.34 14.42 7.86
C PHE A 18 14.08 13.22 7.25
N LEU A 19 14.37 13.29 5.94
CA LEU A 19 15.14 12.30 5.21
C LEU A 19 16.58 12.21 5.75
N LEU A 20 17.24 13.35 6.00
CA LEU A 20 18.56 13.39 6.64
C LEU A 20 18.52 12.76 8.03
N SER A 21 17.44 12.88 8.79
CA SER A 21 17.33 12.27 10.12
C SER A 21 17.32 10.76 10.07
N ILE A 22 16.58 10.21 9.11
CA ILE A 22 16.47 8.77 8.92
C ILE A 22 17.79 8.24 8.40
N LEU A 23 18.36 8.90 7.38
CA LEU A 23 19.70 8.62 6.87
C LEU A 23 20.73 8.66 8.00
N ASN A 24 20.70 9.68 8.84
CA ASN A 24 21.68 9.84 9.90
C ASN A 24 21.49 8.84 11.06
N GLY A 25 20.25 8.45 11.39
CA GLY A 25 19.98 7.36 12.33
C GLY A 25 20.46 6.00 11.81
N ILE A 26 20.30 5.75 10.51
CA ILE A 26 20.84 4.58 9.82
C ILE A 26 22.37 4.59 9.84
N PHE A 27 22.99 5.71 9.44
CA PHE A 27 24.43 5.89 9.47
C PHE A 27 25.00 5.77 10.88
N SER A 28 24.37 6.37 11.90
CA SER A 28 24.75 6.24 13.30
C SER A 28 24.75 4.77 13.75
N THR A 29 23.70 4.02 13.42
CA THR A 29 23.60 2.58 13.77
C THR A 29 24.68 1.75 13.10
N LEU A 30 25.00 2.03 11.83
CA LEU A 30 26.08 1.38 11.08
C LEU A 30 27.47 1.79 11.60
N THR A 31 27.64 3.04 12.00
CA THR A 31 28.89 3.59 12.54
C THR A 31 29.10 3.12 13.98
N PHE A 32 28.04 2.81 14.75
CA PHE A 32 28.13 2.28 16.12
C PHE A 32 28.84 0.92 16.15
N LYS A 33 28.68 0.09 15.11
CA LYS A 33 29.40 -1.18 14.94
C LYS A 33 30.92 -0.99 14.74
N THR A 34 31.39 0.18 14.33
CA THR A 34 32.80 0.42 13.93
C THR A 34 33.51 1.50 14.75
N ASN A 35 32.80 2.53 15.21
CA ASN A 35 33.32 3.62 16.04
C ASN A 35 32.21 4.24 16.91
N HIS A 36 32.22 3.89 18.19
CA HIS A 36 31.20 4.23 19.17
C HIS A 36 31.05 5.75 19.41
N TYR A 37 32.15 6.52 19.34
CA TYR A 37 32.14 7.98 19.57
C TYR A 37 31.50 8.76 18.41
N LEU A 38 31.77 8.36 17.17
CA LEU A 38 31.15 8.96 15.99
C LEU A 38 29.66 8.62 15.89
N ALA A 39 29.29 7.42 16.36
CA ALA A 39 27.91 6.98 16.38
C ALA A 39 27.04 7.84 17.31
N ASP A 40 27.51 8.19 18.51
CA ASP A 40 26.78 9.07 19.44
C ASP A 40 26.56 10.47 18.87
N VAL A 41 27.54 11.02 18.14
CA VAL A 41 27.42 12.30 17.43
C VAL A 41 26.38 12.22 16.30
N PHE A 42 26.42 11.16 15.49
CA PHE A 42 25.42 10.95 14.44
C PHE A 42 24.03 10.66 15.02
N LEU A 43 23.93 9.98 16.17
CA LEU A 43 22.66 9.72 16.87
C LEU A 43 22.03 11.04 17.36
N LEU A 44 22.85 11.93 17.94
CA LEU A 44 22.41 13.24 18.41
C LEU A 44 21.93 14.14 17.25
N ILE A 45 22.69 14.17 16.14
CA ILE A 45 22.32 14.92 14.93
C ILE A 45 21.06 14.30 14.29
N GLY A 46 20.92 12.96 14.34
CA GLY A 46 19.78 12.20 13.81
C GLY A 46 18.50 12.48 14.60
N PHE A 47 18.58 12.46 15.93
CA PHE A 47 17.47 12.88 16.80
C PHE A 47 17.07 14.34 16.57
N GLY A 48 18.04 15.23 16.38
CA GLY A 48 17.78 16.64 16.05
C GLY A 48 16.98 16.81 14.76
N PHE A 49 17.39 16.11 13.70
CA PHE A 49 16.66 16.14 12.43
C PHE A 49 15.31 15.40 12.50
N LEU A 50 15.17 14.37 13.34
CA LEU A 50 13.94 13.60 13.52
C LEU A 50 12.87 14.45 14.21
N PHE A 51 13.26 15.20 15.25
CA PHE A 51 12.39 16.17 15.91
C PHE A 51 11.91 17.26 14.95
N ILE A 52 12.83 17.80 14.14
CA ILE A 52 12.50 18.81 13.12
C ILE A 52 11.53 18.21 12.08
N GLY A 53 11.81 17.01 11.60
CA GLY A 53 10.99 16.35 10.60
C GLY A 53 9.60 15.93 11.11
N ILE A 54 9.49 15.41 12.33
CA ILE A 54 8.20 15.10 12.99
C ILE A 54 7.38 16.38 13.22
N PHE A 55 8.01 17.44 13.73
CA PHE A 55 7.34 18.73 13.95
C PHE A 55 6.72 19.27 12.65
N PHE A 56 7.46 19.19 11.56
CA PHE A 56 6.95 19.62 10.26
C PHE A 56 6.00 18.62 9.61
N ALA A 57 6.16 17.31 9.79
CA ALA A 57 5.22 16.30 9.29
C ALA A 57 3.85 16.45 9.96
N ILE A 58 3.82 16.74 11.26
CA ILE A 58 2.61 17.11 12.00
C ILE A 58 2.02 18.41 11.44
N PHE A 59 2.85 19.43 11.18
CA PHE A 59 2.40 20.69 10.58
C PHE A 59 1.82 20.51 9.15
N ILE A 60 2.42 19.64 8.33
CA ILE A 60 1.95 19.27 7.00
C ILE A 60 0.66 18.45 7.11
N ALA A 61 0.57 17.47 8.01
CA ALA A 61 -0.64 16.68 8.25
C ALA A 61 -1.82 17.57 8.70
N ILE A 62 -1.58 18.50 9.62
CA ILE A 62 -2.58 19.51 10.04
C ILE A 62 -3.02 20.37 8.85
N SER A 63 -2.08 20.78 7.98
CA SER A 63 -2.38 21.52 6.75
C SER A 63 -3.18 20.67 5.75
N PHE A 64 -2.90 19.37 5.67
CA PHE A 64 -3.56 18.39 4.81
C PHE A 64 -5.02 18.17 5.20
N PHE A 65 -5.28 17.98 6.50
CA PHE A 65 -6.64 17.84 7.03
C PHE A 65 -7.47 19.12 6.83
N LYS A 66 -6.83 20.29 6.91
CA LYS A 66 -7.47 21.58 6.67
C LYS A 66 -7.76 21.85 5.19
N GLN A 67 -6.99 21.25 4.27
CA GLN A 67 -7.16 21.42 2.83
C GLN A 67 -8.08 20.37 2.19
N SER A 68 -8.08 19.13 2.71
CA SER A 68 -9.01 18.05 2.34
C SER A 68 -10.47 18.43 2.53
N GLN A 69 -10.80 19.18 3.59
CA GLN A 69 -12.16 19.71 3.81
C GLN A 69 -12.58 20.76 2.76
N ASN A 70 -11.62 21.47 2.14
CA ASN A 70 -11.91 22.53 1.16
C ASN A 70 -11.86 22.04 -0.30
N GLN A 71 -11.17 20.93 -0.60
CA GLN A 71 -11.09 20.37 -1.96
C GLN A 71 -12.24 19.45 -2.33
N LEU A 72 -12.95 18.88 -1.35
CA LEU A 72 -14.18 18.10 -1.57
C LEU A 72 -15.32 18.91 -2.20
N LEU A 73 -15.19 20.25 -2.28
CA LEU A 73 -16.18 21.12 -2.91
C LEU A 73 -15.77 21.76 -4.24
N LYS A 74 -14.52 21.59 -4.72
CA LYS A 74 -14.05 22.25 -5.97
C LYS A 74 -12.96 21.44 -6.68
N SER A 75 -13.33 20.32 -7.31
CA SER A 75 -12.53 19.76 -8.40
C SER A 75 -12.96 20.40 -9.71
N ASP A 76 -12.24 21.45 -10.15
CA ASP A 76 -12.43 22.03 -11.48
C ASP A 76 -11.97 20.99 -12.52
N LEU A 77 -12.91 20.28 -13.12
CA LEU A 77 -12.68 19.39 -14.26
C LEU A 77 -12.27 20.23 -15.47
N LYS A 78 -11.04 20.06 -15.97
CA LYS A 78 -10.60 20.61 -17.25
C LYS A 78 -10.47 19.51 -18.29
N LEU A 79 -11.36 19.54 -19.29
CA LEU A 79 -11.19 18.78 -20.52
C LEU A 79 -10.06 19.39 -21.36
N SER A 80 -9.09 18.56 -21.74
CA SER A 80 -8.02 18.93 -22.68
C SER A 80 -8.06 17.99 -23.86
N TYR A 81 -8.62 18.43 -24.99
CA TYR A 81 -8.52 17.72 -26.27
C TYR A 81 -7.10 17.87 -26.81
N ASN A 82 -6.33 16.78 -26.91
CA ASN A 82 -5.08 16.79 -27.66
C ASN A 82 -5.04 15.59 -28.60
N LYS A 83 -5.29 15.84 -29.88
CA LYS A 83 -5.20 14.83 -30.94
C LYS A 83 -3.74 14.38 -31.06
N ASN A 84 -3.47 13.10 -30.81
CA ASN A 84 -2.31 12.33 -31.30
C ASN A 84 -0.98 12.31 -30.52
N VAL A 85 -0.87 12.71 -29.23
CA VAL A 85 0.46 12.72 -28.56
C VAL A 85 0.63 11.75 -27.39
N TYR A 86 -0.46 11.26 -26.77
CA TYR A 86 -0.35 10.47 -25.53
C TYR A 86 -0.85 9.04 -25.71
N ASN A 87 0.07 8.08 -25.66
CA ASN A 87 -0.24 6.65 -25.55
C ASN A 87 -0.08 6.23 -24.08
N ALA A 88 -1.19 5.79 -23.48
CA ALA A 88 -1.29 5.49 -22.06
C ALA A 88 -0.40 4.29 -21.65
N LEU A 89 -0.33 3.27 -22.51
CA LEU A 89 0.52 2.09 -22.30
C LEU A 89 2.01 2.47 -22.33
N ILE A 90 2.42 3.26 -23.33
CA ILE A 90 3.80 3.74 -23.44
C ILE A 90 4.20 4.56 -22.21
N LEU A 91 3.27 5.38 -21.68
CA LEU A 91 3.51 6.14 -20.45
C LEU A 91 3.75 5.22 -19.26
N GLN A 92 2.91 4.19 -19.05
CA GLN A 92 3.11 3.23 -17.97
C GLN A 92 4.43 2.48 -18.10
N THR A 93 4.75 1.94 -19.29
CA THR A 93 6.04 1.27 -19.54
C THR A 93 7.21 2.19 -19.26
N LYS A 94 7.12 3.46 -19.65
CA LYS A 94 8.14 4.47 -19.37
C LYS A 94 8.32 4.70 -17.87
N ILE A 95 7.23 4.89 -17.11
CA ILE A 95 7.29 5.06 -15.66
C ILE A 95 7.92 3.84 -14.98
N SER A 96 7.45 2.63 -15.31
CA SER A 96 7.99 1.38 -14.77
C SER A 96 9.48 1.21 -15.09
N SER A 97 9.89 1.52 -16.33
CA SER A 97 11.30 1.44 -16.73
C SER A 97 12.19 2.43 -15.96
N ILE A 98 11.70 3.65 -15.72
CA ILE A 98 12.42 4.67 -14.97
C ILE A 98 12.57 4.23 -13.51
N LEU A 99 11.49 3.80 -12.87
CA LEU A 99 11.51 3.35 -11.48
C LEU A 99 12.45 2.16 -11.29
N SER A 100 12.33 1.11 -12.13
CA SER A 100 13.17 -0.08 -12.02
C SER A 100 14.65 0.20 -12.31
N LEU A 101 14.97 1.02 -13.32
CA LEU A 101 16.36 1.35 -13.62
C LEU A 101 17.00 2.11 -12.46
N ILE A 102 16.29 3.11 -11.93
CA ILE A 102 16.78 3.98 -10.86
C ILE A 102 16.92 3.19 -9.55
N GLY A 103 15.90 2.41 -9.19
CA GLY A 103 15.93 1.54 -8.02
C GLY A 103 17.11 0.59 -8.07
N PHE A 104 17.32 -0.08 -9.21
CA PHE A 104 18.44 -1.00 -9.39
C PHE A 104 19.80 -0.33 -9.15
N PHE A 105 20.00 0.90 -9.66
CA PHE A 105 21.23 1.67 -9.41
C PHE A 105 21.38 2.08 -7.95
N TYR A 106 20.32 2.56 -7.30
CA TYR A 106 20.39 2.92 -5.87
C TYR A 106 20.69 1.71 -5.01
N SER A 107 20.01 0.59 -5.23
CA SER A 107 20.26 -0.67 -4.55
C SER A 107 21.73 -1.10 -4.70
N GLY A 108 22.33 -0.91 -5.89
CA GLY A 108 23.75 -1.18 -6.15
C GLY A 108 24.69 -0.23 -5.41
N LEU A 109 24.35 1.06 -5.31
CA LEU A 109 25.10 2.03 -4.51
C LEU A 109 25.05 1.70 -3.01
N VAL A 110 23.86 1.37 -2.50
CA VAL A 110 23.65 0.96 -1.10
C VAL A 110 24.43 -0.30 -0.79
N PHE A 111 24.35 -1.31 -1.67
CA PHE A 111 25.16 -2.53 -1.59
C PHE A 111 26.65 -2.21 -1.54
N THR A 112 27.14 -1.36 -2.46
CA THR A 112 28.55 -0.99 -2.54
C THR A 112 28.99 -0.28 -1.25
N TYR A 113 28.16 0.61 -0.72
CA TYR A 113 28.42 1.29 0.54
C TYR A 113 28.54 0.30 1.71
N ILE A 114 27.59 -0.63 1.84
CA ILE A 114 27.59 -1.64 2.91
C ILE A 114 28.82 -2.56 2.81
N VAL A 115 29.11 -3.09 1.63
CA VAL A 115 30.17 -4.11 1.46
C VAL A 115 31.56 -3.50 1.38
N TRP A 116 31.75 -2.38 0.68
CA TRP A 116 33.08 -1.83 0.37
C TRP A 116 33.49 -0.66 1.24
N ILE A 117 32.53 0.16 1.70
CA ILE A 117 32.85 1.30 2.56
C ILE A 117 32.80 0.87 4.03
N LEU A 118 31.71 0.22 4.43
CA LEU A 118 31.54 -0.27 5.80
C LEU A 118 32.19 -1.62 6.06
N HIS A 119 32.70 -2.30 5.01
CA HIS A 119 33.35 -3.60 5.12
C HIS A 119 32.47 -4.67 5.78
N ILE A 120 31.14 -4.57 5.62
CA ILE A 120 30.19 -5.57 6.13
C ILE A 120 30.07 -6.69 5.11
N THR A 121 30.65 -7.85 5.43
CA THR A 121 30.64 -9.04 4.58
C THR A 121 29.62 -10.07 5.03
N ASP A 122 29.32 -10.16 6.33
CA ASP A 122 28.31 -11.05 6.89
C ASP A 122 26.98 -10.30 7.02
N ILE A 123 26.04 -10.60 6.12
CA ILE A 123 24.76 -9.89 6.03
C ILE A 123 23.76 -10.46 7.03
N THR A 124 23.34 -9.59 7.95
CA THR A 124 22.30 -9.88 8.93
C THR A 124 20.95 -9.29 8.51
N SER A 125 19.88 -9.66 9.23
CA SER A 125 18.55 -9.10 9.02
C SER A 125 18.53 -7.57 9.16
N ILE A 126 19.36 -7.00 10.04
CA ILE A 126 19.42 -5.55 10.25
C ILE A 126 20.00 -4.86 9.01
N ASP A 127 21.05 -5.42 8.42
CA ASP A 127 21.69 -4.84 7.25
C ASP A 127 20.74 -4.85 6.03
N LEU A 128 19.93 -5.92 5.88
CA LEU A 128 18.86 -5.96 4.89
C LEU A 128 17.75 -4.93 5.15
N ILE A 129 17.26 -4.81 6.39
CA ILE A 129 16.24 -3.80 6.74
C ILE A 129 16.72 -2.39 6.43
N ILE A 130 17.97 -2.09 6.78
CA ILE A 130 18.61 -0.82 6.46
C ILE A 130 18.66 -0.61 4.95
N SER A 131 19.09 -1.63 4.20
CA SER A 131 19.19 -1.55 2.75
C SER A 131 17.83 -1.33 2.08
N PHE A 132 16.80 -2.06 2.51
CA PHE A 132 15.43 -1.89 2.01
C PHE A 132 14.89 -0.50 2.31
N THR A 133 15.07 -0.03 3.54
CA THR A 133 14.61 1.29 3.97
C THR A 133 15.30 2.40 3.16
N LEU A 134 16.62 2.29 2.95
CA LEU A 134 17.37 3.27 2.20
C LEU A 134 16.96 3.29 0.71
N SER A 135 16.80 2.11 0.10
CA SER A 135 16.35 1.98 -1.29
C SER A 135 14.96 2.57 -1.47
N PHE A 136 14.02 2.22 -0.59
CA PHE A 136 12.65 2.76 -0.58
C PHE A 136 12.62 4.29 -0.52
N LEU A 137 13.41 4.88 0.39
CA LEU A 137 13.48 6.33 0.56
C LEU A 137 14.07 7.04 -0.67
N LEU A 138 15.13 6.49 -1.25
CA LEU A 138 15.77 7.03 -2.45
C LEU A 138 14.85 6.92 -3.69
N GLU A 139 14.16 5.79 -3.84
CA GLU A 139 13.19 5.56 -4.90
C GLU A 139 11.99 6.51 -4.78
N ILE A 140 11.39 6.65 -3.60
CA ILE A 140 10.29 7.62 -3.38
C ILE A 140 10.74 9.04 -3.69
N MET A 141 11.90 9.45 -3.18
CA MET A 141 12.42 10.79 -3.44
C MET A 141 12.57 11.02 -4.94
N THR A 142 13.01 10.00 -5.66
CA THR A 142 13.22 10.10 -7.11
C THR A 142 11.91 10.06 -7.88
N ALA A 143 10.94 9.23 -7.48
CA ALA A 143 9.59 9.21 -8.03
C ALA A 143 8.96 10.61 -7.95
N ILE A 144 9.00 11.22 -6.76
CA ILE A 144 8.51 12.56 -6.45
C ILE A 144 9.18 13.66 -7.29
N LEU A 145 10.46 13.50 -7.62
CA LEU A 145 11.22 14.49 -8.39
C LEU A 145 11.04 14.26 -9.90
N ILE A 146 11.20 13.05 -10.40
CA ILE A 146 11.31 12.79 -11.83
C ILE A 146 9.94 12.62 -12.48
N LEU A 147 9.05 11.81 -11.89
CA LEU A 147 7.80 11.42 -12.56
C LEU A 147 6.86 12.60 -12.85
N PRO A 148 6.68 13.60 -11.95
CA PRO A 148 5.87 14.78 -12.24
C PRO A 148 6.37 15.67 -13.39
N ARG A 149 7.59 15.43 -13.88
CA ARG A 149 8.22 16.18 -14.98
C ARG A 149 8.07 15.47 -16.33
N ILE A 150 7.52 14.26 -16.35
CA ILE A 150 7.22 13.50 -17.56
C ILE A 150 5.86 13.97 -18.10
N ASN A 151 5.72 14.12 -19.42
CA ASN A 151 4.41 14.40 -20.02
C ASN A 151 3.52 13.15 -19.92
N PRO A 152 2.21 13.28 -19.61
CA PRO A 152 1.47 14.53 -19.49
C PRO A 152 1.48 15.16 -18.08
N PHE A 153 2.05 14.50 -17.05
CA PHE A 153 2.07 15.02 -15.67
C PHE A 153 2.73 16.39 -15.54
N ARG A 154 3.72 16.70 -16.39
CA ARG A 154 4.36 18.02 -16.44
C ARG A 154 3.33 19.15 -16.61
N GLU A 155 2.29 18.90 -17.40
CA GLU A 155 1.24 19.86 -17.74
C GLU A 155 0.07 19.85 -16.74
N THR A 156 -0.08 18.78 -15.96
CA THR A 156 -1.13 18.64 -14.94
C THR A 156 -0.75 19.38 -13.67
N ARG A 157 -1.68 20.16 -13.10
CA ARG A 157 -1.45 20.86 -11.83
C ARG A 157 -1.56 19.87 -10.66
N PRO A 158 -0.79 20.05 -9.57
CA PRO A 158 -0.96 19.23 -8.38
C PRO A 158 -2.38 19.33 -7.81
N GLY A 159 -3.00 18.18 -7.54
CA GLY A 159 -4.39 18.07 -7.07
C GLY A 159 -5.45 18.12 -8.17
N GLU A 160 -5.05 18.30 -9.43
CA GLU A 160 -5.95 18.24 -10.58
C GLU A 160 -6.12 16.78 -11.04
N ILE A 161 -7.35 16.40 -11.37
CA ILE A 161 -7.66 15.20 -12.14
C ILE A 161 -7.84 15.66 -13.59
N ARG A 162 -6.85 15.37 -14.44
CA ARG A 162 -6.90 15.74 -15.85
C ARG A 162 -7.47 14.60 -16.68
N ILE A 163 -8.55 14.85 -17.42
CA ILE A 163 -9.12 13.87 -18.35
C ILE A 163 -8.58 14.15 -19.76
N ILE A 164 -8.00 13.12 -20.37
CA ILE A 164 -7.47 13.14 -21.73
C ILE A 164 -8.29 12.15 -22.56
N LYS A 165 -9.07 12.68 -23.52
CA LYS A 165 -9.82 11.87 -24.48
C LYS A 165 -8.90 11.43 -25.61
N LEU A 166 -8.90 10.13 -25.92
CA LEU A 166 -8.07 9.50 -26.95
C LEU A 166 -8.97 8.92 -28.04
N HIS A 167 -8.68 9.24 -29.30
CA HIS A 167 -9.30 8.60 -30.46
C HIS A 167 -8.79 7.16 -30.57
N ASP A 168 -9.67 6.21 -30.92
CA ASP A 168 -9.38 4.76 -31.05
C ASP A 168 -8.97 4.05 -29.74
N PHE A 169 -9.27 4.66 -28.58
CA PHE A 169 -9.09 4.02 -27.27
C PHE A 169 -10.45 3.57 -26.74
N GLN A 170 -10.69 2.25 -26.67
CA GLN A 170 -11.99 1.69 -26.26
C GLN A 170 -12.09 1.41 -24.76
N ASP A 171 -11.09 1.81 -23.97
CA ASP A 171 -10.96 1.48 -22.55
C ASP A 171 -10.80 2.73 -21.69
N GLY A 172 -10.65 2.52 -20.38
CA GLY A 172 -10.31 3.52 -19.38
C GLY A 172 -8.93 3.25 -18.78
N LEU A 173 -8.21 4.30 -18.42
CA LEU A 173 -7.03 4.16 -17.57
C LEU A 173 -6.80 5.37 -16.69
N THR A 174 -6.79 5.14 -15.39
CA THR A 174 -6.33 6.13 -14.41
C THR A 174 -4.89 5.87 -14.01
N THR A 175 -4.06 6.91 -14.06
CA THR A 175 -2.68 6.90 -13.58
C THR A 175 -2.38 8.12 -12.72
N GLY A 176 -1.40 7.99 -11.83
CA GLY A 176 -1.03 9.02 -10.87
C GLY A 176 0.44 9.00 -10.54
N VAL A 177 0.96 10.15 -10.12
CA VAL A 177 2.33 10.29 -9.62
C VAL A 177 2.36 11.16 -8.36
N LEU A 178 3.25 10.82 -7.44
CA LEU A 178 3.59 11.69 -6.30
C LEU A 178 4.33 12.95 -6.77
N THR A 179 4.06 14.10 -6.16
CA THR A 179 4.71 15.38 -6.46
C THR A 179 4.99 16.21 -5.22
N LEU A 180 6.08 16.98 -5.22
CA LEU A 180 6.31 18.03 -4.22
C LEU A 180 5.43 19.24 -4.54
N SER A 181 4.28 19.33 -3.88
CA SER A 181 3.43 20.51 -3.96
C SER A 181 2.69 20.75 -2.65
N ARG A 182 2.46 22.05 -2.40
CA ARG A 182 1.74 22.57 -1.24
C ARG A 182 0.22 22.42 -1.37
N HIS A 183 -0.27 22.32 -2.60
CA HIS A 183 -1.70 22.25 -2.86
C HIS A 183 -2.24 20.82 -2.85
N SER A 184 -1.41 19.88 -3.25
CA SER A 184 -1.70 18.45 -3.18
C SER A 184 -0.40 17.71 -3.54
N PRO A 185 -0.11 16.57 -2.90
CA PRO A 185 1.09 15.79 -3.16
C PRO A 185 0.92 14.83 -4.35
N PHE A 186 -0.15 14.93 -5.14
CA PHE A 186 -0.42 14.03 -6.25
C PHE A 186 -0.80 14.78 -7.53
N LYS A 187 -0.54 14.16 -8.67
CA LYS A 187 -1.10 14.52 -9.97
C LYS A 187 -1.79 13.29 -10.55
N LEU A 188 -3.01 13.45 -11.05
CA LEU A 188 -3.82 12.35 -11.56
C LEU A 188 -4.24 12.63 -12.99
N ILE A 189 -4.23 11.58 -13.80
CA ILE A 189 -4.64 11.63 -15.20
C ILE A 189 -5.56 10.45 -15.48
N ILE A 190 -6.67 10.72 -16.14
CA ILE A 190 -7.58 9.72 -16.68
C ILE A 190 -7.45 9.76 -18.20
N PHE A 191 -7.17 8.62 -18.81
CA PHE A 191 -7.28 8.40 -20.24
C PHE A 191 -8.58 7.68 -20.52
N ILE A 192 -9.33 8.16 -21.51
CA ILE A 192 -10.62 7.58 -21.88
C ILE A 192 -10.86 7.71 -23.38
N GLY A 193 -11.65 6.80 -23.94
CA GLY A 193 -12.18 6.91 -25.29
C GLY A 193 -12.95 8.21 -25.54
N ASP A 194 -12.97 8.65 -26.79
CA ASP A 194 -13.66 9.87 -27.21
C ASP A 194 -15.14 9.65 -27.61
N GLU A 195 -15.61 8.41 -27.62
CA GLU A 195 -17.02 8.06 -27.84
C GLU A 195 -17.93 8.64 -26.75
N ASP A 196 -19.07 9.22 -27.12
CA ASP A 196 -20.09 9.69 -26.17
C ASP A 196 -21.29 8.72 -26.12
N ASP A 197 -21.01 7.49 -25.68
CA ASP A 197 -22.03 6.45 -25.46
C ASP A 197 -22.19 6.10 -23.97
N SER A 198 -23.23 5.33 -23.64
CA SER A 198 -23.52 4.93 -22.25
C SER A 198 -22.40 4.08 -21.64
N ILE A 199 -21.66 3.35 -22.48
CA ILE A 199 -20.54 2.51 -22.06
C ILE A 199 -19.37 3.39 -21.65
N THR A 200 -19.00 4.36 -22.48
CA THR A 200 -17.89 5.28 -22.21
C THR A 200 -18.17 6.10 -20.95
N ARG A 201 -19.42 6.54 -20.72
CA ARG A 201 -19.80 7.20 -19.45
C ARG A 201 -19.67 6.28 -18.23
N THR A 202 -19.89 4.97 -18.40
CA THR A 202 -19.70 3.99 -17.31
C THR A 202 -18.22 3.77 -17.02
N ILE A 203 -17.39 3.65 -18.06
CA ILE A 203 -15.93 3.60 -17.95
C ILE A 203 -15.41 4.88 -17.28
N GLU A 204 -15.90 6.05 -17.70
CA GLU A 204 -15.52 7.34 -17.10
C GLU A 204 -15.83 7.39 -15.61
N ALA A 205 -17.02 6.93 -15.21
CA ALA A 205 -17.40 6.89 -13.81
C ALA A 205 -16.50 5.93 -13.01
N HIS A 206 -16.15 4.77 -13.57
CA HIS A 206 -15.24 3.80 -12.95
C HIS A 206 -13.84 4.40 -12.75
N GLU A 207 -13.25 4.98 -13.81
CA GLU A 207 -11.93 5.64 -13.74
C GLU A 207 -11.92 6.85 -12.79
N LEU A 208 -13.01 7.62 -12.76
CA LEU A 208 -13.17 8.69 -11.78
C LEU A 208 -13.19 8.16 -10.35
N GLY A 209 -13.76 6.96 -10.12
CA GLY A 209 -13.65 6.24 -8.86
C GLY A 209 -12.19 5.99 -8.46
N HIS A 210 -11.36 5.50 -9.38
CA HIS A 210 -9.92 5.33 -9.13
C HIS A 210 -9.20 6.63 -8.80
N ALA A 211 -9.51 7.72 -9.52
CA ALA A 211 -8.86 9.01 -9.32
C ALA A 211 -9.27 9.65 -7.99
N THR A 212 -10.58 9.67 -7.68
CA THR A 212 -11.13 10.30 -6.46
C THR A 212 -10.64 9.62 -5.17
N GLU A 213 -10.41 8.31 -5.22
CA GLU A 213 -9.88 7.53 -4.10
C GLU A 213 -8.35 7.36 -4.13
N HIS A 214 -7.67 7.99 -5.10
CA HIS A 214 -6.21 8.02 -5.25
C HIS A 214 -5.59 6.62 -5.39
N HIS A 215 -6.34 5.65 -5.93
CA HIS A 215 -5.87 4.26 -6.13
C HIS A 215 -4.52 4.16 -6.86
N PRO A 216 -4.25 4.94 -7.93
CA PRO A 216 -2.97 4.87 -8.63
C PRO A 216 -1.77 5.26 -7.76
N ILE A 217 -1.95 6.20 -6.82
CA ILE A 217 -0.87 6.66 -5.93
C ILE A 217 -0.50 5.59 -4.92
N PHE A 218 -1.51 4.92 -4.34
CA PHE A 218 -1.27 3.81 -3.42
C PHE A 218 -0.64 2.61 -4.14
N LEU A 219 -1.04 2.34 -5.38
CA LEU A 219 -0.44 1.30 -6.20
C LEU A 219 1.03 1.63 -6.53
N GLU A 220 1.33 2.86 -6.93
CA GLU A 220 2.70 3.34 -7.16
C GLU A 220 3.59 3.14 -5.92
N LEU A 221 3.14 3.60 -4.75
CA LEU A 221 3.84 3.44 -3.49
C LEU A 221 4.07 1.97 -3.13
N SER A 222 3.10 1.11 -3.40
CA SER A 222 3.20 -0.32 -3.11
C SER A 222 4.19 -1.02 -4.04
N ILE A 223 4.25 -0.61 -5.31
CA ILE A 223 5.24 -1.11 -6.28
C ILE A 223 6.64 -0.67 -5.87
N ILE A 224 6.85 0.61 -5.51
CA ILE A 224 8.14 1.12 -5.01
C ILE A 224 8.56 0.34 -3.75
N PHE A 225 7.63 0.10 -2.82
CA PHE A 225 7.91 -0.73 -1.64
C PHE A 225 8.39 -2.14 -2.02
N LEU A 226 7.72 -2.79 -2.98
CA LEU A 226 8.10 -4.13 -3.42
C LEU A 226 9.49 -4.15 -4.10
N LEU A 227 9.75 -3.19 -5.00
CA LEU A 227 11.04 -3.06 -5.69
C LEU A 227 12.18 -2.82 -4.70
N SER A 228 11.97 -1.96 -3.70
CA SER A 228 12.97 -1.67 -2.66
C SER A 228 13.38 -2.87 -1.79
N ILE A 229 12.63 -3.98 -1.85
CA ILE A 229 12.99 -5.24 -1.19
C ILE A 229 13.68 -6.18 -2.19
N ILE A 230 13.13 -6.30 -3.40
CA ILE A 230 13.62 -7.21 -4.45
C ILE A 230 15.02 -6.80 -4.90
N GLU A 231 15.23 -5.53 -5.21
CA GLU A 231 16.46 -5.07 -5.85
C GLU A 231 17.68 -5.19 -4.92
N PRO A 232 17.64 -4.78 -3.64
CA PRO A 232 18.76 -5.03 -2.74
C PRO A 232 19.02 -6.53 -2.52
N LEU A 233 17.97 -7.36 -2.47
CA LEU A 233 18.14 -8.81 -2.34
C LEU A 233 18.90 -9.38 -3.55
N VAL A 234 18.57 -8.96 -4.77
CA VAL A 234 19.29 -9.36 -6.00
C VAL A 234 20.77 -8.97 -5.90
N TRP A 235 21.08 -7.77 -5.43
CA TRP A 235 22.47 -7.35 -5.23
C TRP A 235 23.20 -8.20 -4.19
N PHE A 236 22.63 -8.39 -3.00
CA PHE A 236 23.28 -9.18 -1.94
C PHE A 236 23.43 -10.66 -2.29
N VAL A 237 22.45 -11.26 -2.98
CA VAL A 237 22.49 -12.68 -3.34
C VAL A 237 23.33 -12.91 -4.59
N SER A 238 22.98 -12.28 -5.72
CA SER A 238 23.63 -12.58 -7.00
C SER A 238 25.04 -11.99 -7.07
N PHE A 239 25.20 -10.71 -6.74
CA PHE A 239 26.50 -10.04 -6.83
C PHE A 239 27.42 -10.43 -5.66
N GLY A 240 26.84 -10.60 -4.47
CA GLY A 240 27.55 -11.15 -3.31
C GLY A 240 28.14 -12.54 -3.56
N TYR A 241 27.37 -13.43 -4.21
CA TYR A 241 27.83 -14.75 -4.64
C TYR A 241 28.97 -14.68 -5.67
N LEU A 242 28.79 -13.88 -6.73
CA LEU A 242 29.79 -13.75 -7.81
C LEU A 242 31.14 -13.23 -7.31
N MET A 243 31.13 -12.34 -6.31
CA MET A 243 32.36 -11.72 -5.79
C MET A 243 33.00 -12.53 -4.66
N HIS A 244 32.36 -13.58 -4.14
CA HIS A 244 32.79 -14.36 -2.97
C HIS A 244 33.12 -13.50 -1.73
N ARG A 245 32.51 -12.31 -1.61
CA ARG A 245 32.77 -11.35 -0.52
C ARG A 245 31.66 -11.27 0.50
N VAL A 246 30.47 -11.76 0.17
CA VAL A 246 29.27 -11.59 0.98
C VAL A 246 28.77 -12.95 1.40
N VAL A 247 28.53 -13.11 2.70
CA VAL A 247 27.90 -14.28 3.28
C VAL A 247 26.50 -13.89 3.73
N ILE A 248 25.49 -14.55 3.18
CA ILE A 248 24.10 -14.40 3.59
C ILE A 248 23.53 -15.77 3.90
N SER A 249 22.87 -15.90 5.05
CA SER A 249 22.24 -17.17 5.43
C SER A 249 21.09 -17.51 4.49
N ILE A 250 21.03 -18.77 4.05
CA ILE A 250 19.90 -19.29 3.25
C ILE A 250 18.56 -19.09 3.96
N PHE A 251 18.52 -19.16 5.30
CA PHE A 251 17.31 -18.91 6.08
C PHE A 251 16.85 -17.46 5.98
N LEU A 252 17.79 -16.51 5.94
CA LEU A 252 17.48 -15.10 5.77
C LEU A 252 16.93 -14.84 4.36
N VAL A 253 17.54 -15.43 3.33
CA VAL A 253 17.04 -15.36 1.95
C VAL A 253 15.61 -15.91 1.85
N ILE A 254 15.34 -17.09 2.40
CA ILE A 254 13.99 -17.68 2.40
C ILE A 254 12.98 -16.76 3.10
N LYS A 255 13.32 -16.18 4.26
CA LYS A 255 12.46 -15.23 4.98
C LYS A 255 12.18 -13.99 4.14
N THR A 256 13.18 -13.42 3.48
CA THR A 256 12.98 -12.27 2.58
C THR A 256 12.10 -12.63 1.38
N VAL A 257 12.26 -13.83 0.80
CA VAL A 257 11.38 -14.30 -0.28
C VAL A 257 9.93 -14.43 0.20
N LEU A 258 9.68 -14.95 1.41
CA LEU A 258 8.33 -14.99 1.99
C LEU A 258 7.73 -13.59 2.19
N ILE A 259 8.56 -12.60 2.58
CA ILE A 259 8.14 -11.18 2.69
C ILE A 259 7.77 -10.62 1.32
N ILE A 260 8.58 -10.87 0.28
CA ILE A 260 8.29 -10.45 -1.11
C ILE A 260 6.98 -11.08 -1.60
N LEU A 261 6.78 -12.37 -1.36
CA LEU A 261 5.54 -13.07 -1.71
C LEU A 261 4.33 -12.50 -0.96
N SER A 262 4.48 -12.23 0.34
CA SER A 262 3.43 -11.61 1.16
C SER A 262 3.06 -10.22 0.65
N ALA A 263 4.05 -9.37 0.34
CA ALA A 263 3.83 -8.05 -0.21
C ALA A 263 3.16 -8.13 -1.60
N GLY A 264 3.63 -9.01 -2.48
CA GLY A 264 3.04 -9.22 -3.81
C GLY A 264 1.57 -9.66 -3.74
N ILE A 265 1.25 -10.64 -2.89
CA ILE A 265 -0.14 -11.10 -2.69
C ILE A 265 -1.01 -10.00 -2.06
N ALA A 266 -0.47 -9.23 -1.11
CA ALA A 266 -1.18 -8.08 -0.53
C ALA A 266 -1.49 -7.01 -1.58
N ILE A 267 -0.55 -6.74 -2.50
CA ILE A 267 -0.75 -5.79 -3.63
C ILE A 267 -1.84 -6.31 -4.58
N LEU A 268 -1.85 -7.61 -4.91
CA LEU A 268 -2.91 -8.21 -5.72
C LEU A 268 -4.28 -8.06 -5.07
N LEU A 269 -4.39 -8.34 -3.76
CA LEU A 269 -5.63 -8.15 -3.01
C LEU A 269 -6.03 -6.67 -2.98
N PHE A 270 -5.08 -5.76 -2.78
CA PHE A 270 -5.32 -4.33 -2.80
C PHE A 270 -5.87 -3.88 -4.17
N MET A 271 -5.25 -4.30 -5.29
CA MET A 271 -5.74 -3.99 -6.63
C MET A 271 -7.19 -4.46 -6.82
N ARG A 272 -7.51 -5.70 -6.44
CA ARG A 272 -8.88 -6.24 -6.53
C ARG A 272 -9.89 -5.44 -5.69
N VAL A 273 -9.49 -4.98 -4.49
CA VAL A 273 -10.33 -4.10 -3.66
C VAL A 273 -10.52 -2.74 -4.32
N THR A 274 -9.46 -2.13 -4.87
CA THR A 274 -9.57 -0.83 -5.56
C THR A 274 -10.47 -0.88 -6.79
N GLU A 275 -10.39 -1.97 -7.56
CA GLU A 275 -11.27 -2.26 -8.70
C GLU A 275 -12.73 -2.40 -8.29
N SER A 276 -12.98 -3.18 -7.23
CA SER A 276 -14.33 -3.38 -6.70
C SER A 276 -14.91 -2.07 -6.13
N ARG A 277 -14.07 -1.17 -5.60
CA ARG A 277 -14.48 0.17 -5.16
C ARG A 277 -14.81 1.09 -6.32
N ALA A 278 -13.99 1.09 -7.37
CA ALA A 278 -14.27 1.84 -8.60
C ALA A 278 -15.57 1.35 -9.27
N ASP A 279 -15.81 0.05 -9.28
CA ASP A 279 -17.08 -0.55 -9.73
C ASP A 279 -18.29 -0.10 -8.88
N ALA A 280 -18.15 -0.10 -7.55
CA ALA A 280 -19.19 0.41 -6.66
C ALA A 280 -19.46 1.91 -6.87
N PHE A 281 -18.41 2.69 -7.16
CA PHE A 281 -18.52 4.10 -7.49
C PHE A 281 -19.26 4.30 -8.82
N ALA A 282 -18.93 3.53 -9.85
CA ALA A 282 -19.62 3.56 -11.14
C ALA A 282 -21.11 3.23 -10.99
N TYR A 283 -21.46 2.22 -10.18
CA TYR A 283 -22.85 1.92 -9.85
C TYR A 283 -23.55 3.09 -9.14
N LYS A 284 -22.87 3.80 -8.24
CA LYS A 284 -23.44 4.95 -7.53
C LYS A 284 -23.74 6.13 -8.48
N VAL A 285 -22.90 6.33 -9.50
CA VAL A 285 -23.05 7.44 -10.46
C VAL A 285 -24.04 7.09 -11.57
N ILE A 286 -23.93 5.90 -12.16
CA ILE A 286 -24.69 5.50 -13.35
C ILE A 286 -25.97 4.73 -12.99
N GLY A 287 -25.97 4.03 -11.85
CA GLY A 287 -27.07 3.17 -11.42
C GLY A 287 -27.03 1.77 -12.04
N LYS A 288 -28.19 1.13 -12.11
CA LYS A 288 -28.33 -0.28 -12.51
C LYS A 288 -27.83 -0.59 -13.93
N SER A 289 -27.84 0.39 -14.82
CA SER A 289 -27.34 0.24 -16.20
C SER A 289 -25.83 0.03 -16.28
N ALA A 290 -25.07 0.37 -15.23
CA ALA A 290 -23.62 0.19 -15.18
C ALA A 290 -23.20 -1.27 -15.44
N TYR A 291 -23.97 -2.23 -14.89
CA TYR A 291 -23.69 -3.66 -15.06
C TYR A 291 -23.85 -4.10 -16.53
N GLU A 292 -24.95 -3.70 -17.18
CA GLU A 292 -25.17 -4.06 -18.59
C GLU A 292 -24.14 -3.40 -19.51
N ASN A 293 -23.78 -2.15 -19.23
CA ASN A 293 -22.73 -1.44 -19.95
C ASN A 293 -21.37 -2.13 -19.80
N LEU A 294 -21.02 -2.63 -18.60
CA LEU A 294 -19.80 -3.40 -18.39
C LEU A 294 -19.81 -4.70 -19.18
N VAL A 295 -20.91 -5.46 -19.15
CA VAL A 295 -21.00 -6.73 -19.89
C VAL A 295 -20.85 -6.47 -21.39
N GLU A 296 -21.45 -5.40 -21.90
CA GLU A 296 -21.30 -5.02 -23.31
C GLU A 296 -19.88 -4.54 -23.64
N ALA A 297 -19.22 -3.80 -22.75
CA ALA A 297 -17.81 -3.44 -22.90
C ALA A 297 -16.91 -4.70 -22.99
N LEU A 298 -17.12 -5.68 -22.10
CA LEU A 298 -16.39 -6.94 -22.13
C LEU A 298 -16.65 -7.74 -23.41
N ARG A 299 -17.87 -7.69 -23.97
CA ARG A 299 -18.17 -8.31 -25.28
C ARG A 299 -17.46 -7.61 -26.43
N ARG A 300 -17.36 -6.28 -26.40
CA ARG A 300 -16.59 -5.51 -27.41
C ARG A 300 -15.11 -5.91 -27.38
N ILE A 301 -14.53 -6.09 -26.18
CA ILE A 301 -13.10 -6.40 -26.01
C ILE A 301 -12.77 -7.88 -26.25
N TYR A 302 -13.52 -8.81 -25.63
CA TYR A 302 -13.19 -10.24 -25.59
C TYR A 302 -14.07 -11.12 -26.49
N GLY A 303 -15.07 -10.53 -27.16
CA GLY A 303 -15.93 -11.19 -28.14
C GLY A 303 -17.34 -11.53 -27.63
N LYS A 304 -18.22 -11.89 -28.57
CA LYS A 304 -19.67 -12.06 -28.34
C LYS A 304 -20.07 -13.19 -27.38
N ASN A 305 -19.13 -14.09 -27.04
CA ASN A 305 -19.40 -15.23 -26.17
C ASN A 305 -19.49 -14.86 -24.68
N ILE A 306 -19.09 -13.64 -24.32
CA ILE A 306 -19.16 -13.15 -22.93
C ILE A 306 -20.63 -12.88 -22.54
N LYS A 307 -21.17 -13.64 -21.58
CA LYS A 307 -22.52 -13.44 -21.05
C LYS A 307 -22.50 -12.74 -19.70
N SER A 308 -21.41 -12.88 -18.97
CA SER A 308 -21.19 -12.31 -17.64
C SER A 308 -19.71 -11.99 -17.42
N PRO A 309 -19.37 -11.19 -16.39
CA PRO A 309 -17.98 -10.96 -16.02
C PRO A 309 -17.19 -12.23 -15.68
N GLU A 310 -17.85 -13.31 -15.27
CA GLU A 310 -17.20 -14.58 -14.91
C GLU A 310 -16.63 -15.31 -16.14
N ASP A 311 -17.20 -15.04 -17.33
CA ASP A 311 -16.76 -15.58 -18.62
C ASP A 311 -15.48 -14.88 -19.14
N ALA A 312 -15.05 -13.79 -18.51
CA ALA A 312 -13.86 -13.05 -18.93
C ALA A 312 -12.58 -13.91 -18.81
N PRO A 313 -11.54 -13.62 -19.62
CA PRO A 313 -10.27 -14.35 -19.58
C PRO A 313 -9.61 -14.30 -18.20
N LEU A 314 -8.75 -15.28 -17.91
CA LEU A 314 -8.07 -15.40 -16.61
C LEU A 314 -7.29 -14.13 -16.23
N ILE A 315 -6.61 -13.50 -17.20
CA ILE A 315 -5.84 -12.27 -16.98
C ILE A 315 -6.74 -11.16 -16.41
N SER A 316 -7.92 -10.96 -17.00
CA SER A 316 -8.91 -10.00 -16.48
C SER A 316 -9.38 -10.38 -15.07
N LYS A 317 -9.58 -11.67 -14.78
CA LYS A 317 -10.04 -12.15 -13.46
C LYS A 317 -8.97 -12.13 -12.37
N ILE A 318 -7.71 -11.95 -12.73
CA ILE A 318 -6.60 -11.80 -11.80
C ILE A 318 -6.48 -10.34 -11.35
N THR A 319 -6.46 -9.41 -12.31
CA THR A 319 -6.34 -7.97 -12.04
C THR A 319 -7.65 -7.37 -11.55
N HIS A 320 -8.78 -7.98 -11.90
CA HIS A 320 -10.11 -7.56 -11.48
C HIS A 320 -10.86 -8.67 -10.74
N THR A 321 -11.96 -8.31 -10.08
CA THR A 321 -12.78 -9.30 -9.36
C THR A 321 -13.62 -10.13 -10.33
N SER A 322 -13.57 -11.46 -10.22
CA SER A 322 -14.20 -12.37 -11.19
C SER A 322 -15.71 -12.18 -11.34
N SER A 323 -16.39 -11.84 -10.24
CA SER A 323 -17.84 -11.64 -10.24
C SER A 323 -18.28 -10.23 -10.60
N ARG A 324 -17.40 -9.23 -10.44
CA ARG A 324 -17.72 -7.79 -10.56
C ARG A 324 -19.01 -7.37 -9.83
N ASN A 325 -19.41 -8.09 -8.77
CA ASN A 325 -20.71 -7.87 -8.11
C ASN A 325 -20.89 -6.44 -7.58
N ALA A 326 -19.81 -5.73 -7.28
CA ALA A 326 -19.83 -4.35 -6.81
C ALA A 326 -20.48 -3.39 -7.82
N ILE A 327 -20.30 -3.61 -9.13
CA ILE A 327 -20.95 -2.78 -10.16
C ILE A 327 -22.46 -3.06 -10.25
N LYS A 328 -22.92 -4.17 -9.67
CA LYS A 328 -24.33 -4.57 -9.62
C LYS A 328 -25.00 -4.14 -8.32
N THR A 329 -24.28 -4.22 -7.20
CA THR A 329 -24.83 -4.02 -5.85
C THR A 329 -24.45 -2.68 -5.22
N GLY A 330 -23.45 -1.99 -5.76
CA GLY A 330 -22.84 -0.80 -5.14
C GLY A 330 -22.05 -1.10 -3.86
N ASP A 331 -21.79 -2.38 -3.55
CA ASP A 331 -21.06 -2.80 -2.37
C ASP A 331 -19.62 -3.14 -2.76
N PRO A 332 -18.61 -2.35 -2.34
CA PRO A 332 -17.23 -2.54 -2.76
C PRO A 332 -16.60 -3.85 -2.27
N LEU A 333 -17.20 -4.53 -1.29
CA LEU A 333 -16.70 -5.79 -0.76
C LEU A 333 -17.47 -7.01 -1.26
N SER A 334 -18.53 -6.84 -2.07
CA SER A 334 -19.36 -7.95 -2.55
C SER A 334 -18.69 -8.78 -3.66
N SER A 335 -17.75 -8.19 -4.40
CA SER A 335 -17.03 -8.88 -5.48
C SER A 335 -15.88 -9.75 -5.00
N ILE A 336 -15.37 -9.49 -3.80
CA ILE A 336 -14.23 -10.19 -3.21
C ILE A 336 -14.66 -11.60 -2.79
N GLY A 337 -13.84 -12.61 -3.09
CA GLY A 337 -14.01 -13.99 -2.62
C GLY A 337 -14.00 -14.06 -1.10
N ILE A 338 -14.92 -14.83 -0.51
CA ILE A 338 -15.04 -14.98 0.96
C ILE A 338 -13.74 -15.50 1.59
N TRP A 339 -12.97 -16.26 0.83
CA TRP A 339 -11.68 -16.83 1.24
C TRP A 339 -10.50 -15.87 1.07
N GLU A 340 -10.60 -14.79 0.26
CA GLU A 340 -9.45 -13.96 -0.10
C GLU A 340 -8.85 -13.25 1.11
N PHE A 341 -9.65 -12.52 1.89
CA PHE A 341 -9.14 -11.85 3.10
C PHE A 341 -8.56 -12.85 4.13
N PRO A 342 -9.27 -13.92 4.54
CA PRO A 342 -8.71 -14.90 5.48
C PRO A 342 -7.39 -15.51 5.01
N VAL A 343 -7.30 -15.94 3.74
CA VAL A 343 -6.11 -16.60 3.20
C VAL A 343 -4.93 -15.64 3.13
N VAL A 344 -5.12 -14.46 2.53
CA VAL A 344 -4.05 -13.49 2.34
C VAL A 344 -3.53 -12.96 3.68
N LEU A 345 -4.42 -12.55 4.58
CA LEU A 345 -4.01 -11.99 5.88
C LEU A 345 -3.36 -13.06 6.78
N SER A 346 -3.77 -14.32 6.66
CA SER A 346 -3.11 -15.43 7.38
C SER A 346 -1.73 -15.76 6.82
N PHE A 347 -1.54 -15.65 5.51
CA PHE A 347 -0.23 -15.80 4.88
C PHE A 347 0.75 -14.72 5.36
N ILE A 348 0.29 -13.46 5.39
CA ILE A 348 1.08 -12.33 5.90
C ILE A 348 1.40 -12.52 7.38
N ALA A 349 0.39 -12.83 8.21
CA ALA A 349 0.57 -13.10 9.63
C ALA A 349 1.59 -14.20 9.92
N SER A 350 1.53 -15.28 9.14
CA SER A 350 2.46 -16.41 9.27
C SER A 350 3.87 -16.05 8.83
N THR A 351 4.00 -15.22 7.80
CA THR A 351 5.28 -14.68 7.34
C THR A 351 5.92 -13.79 8.38
N ILE A 352 5.13 -13.00 9.12
CA ILE A 352 5.65 -12.21 10.25
C ILE A 352 6.06 -13.14 11.38
N ALA A 353 5.18 -14.07 11.78
CA ALA A 353 5.44 -14.98 12.89
C ALA A 353 6.66 -15.90 12.66
N ILE A 354 6.91 -16.35 11.42
CA ILE A 354 8.04 -17.22 11.10
C ILE A 354 9.40 -16.53 11.24
N ILE A 355 9.44 -15.20 11.32
CA ILE A 355 10.69 -14.44 11.48
C ILE A 355 11.46 -14.91 12.73
N ARG A 356 10.77 -15.32 13.80
CA ARG A 356 11.40 -15.79 15.05
C ARG A 356 11.91 -17.22 15.02
N PHE A 357 11.49 -18.01 14.05
CA PHE A 357 11.81 -19.43 14.01
C PHE A 357 12.93 -19.70 13.02
N ASN A 358 13.81 -20.62 13.37
CA ASN A 358 14.85 -21.11 12.46
C ASN A 358 14.33 -22.25 11.58
N SER A 359 13.36 -23.04 12.06
CA SER A 359 12.73 -24.12 11.30
C SER A 359 11.53 -23.60 10.50
N ILE A 360 11.75 -23.33 9.21
CA ILE A 360 10.72 -22.73 8.35
C ILE A 360 9.74 -23.80 7.81
N CYS A 361 10.24 -24.94 7.34
CA CYS A 361 9.47 -25.90 6.55
C CYS A 361 8.29 -26.54 7.30
N ILE A 362 8.42 -26.76 8.62
CA ILE A 362 7.36 -27.38 9.44
C ILE A 362 6.50 -26.33 10.13
N ILE A 363 7.12 -25.27 10.65
CA ILE A 363 6.43 -24.28 11.47
C ILE A 363 5.58 -23.35 10.61
N TYR A 364 6.03 -22.99 9.40
CA TYR A 364 5.29 -22.07 8.54
C TYR A 364 3.90 -22.61 8.14
N PRO A 365 3.75 -23.86 7.65
CA PRO A 365 2.43 -24.42 7.35
C PRO A 365 1.50 -24.46 8.58
N LEU A 366 2.04 -24.80 9.76
CA LEU A 366 1.27 -24.82 11.01
C LEU A 366 0.79 -23.42 11.42
N LEU A 367 1.67 -22.41 11.33
CA LEU A 367 1.32 -21.01 11.56
C LEU A 367 0.26 -20.54 10.57
N PHE A 368 0.37 -20.93 9.30
CA PHE A 368 -0.61 -20.57 8.27
C PHE A 368 -1.98 -21.15 8.53
N VAL A 369 -2.08 -22.47 8.76
CA VAL A 369 -3.35 -23.13 9.06
C VAL A 369 -3.94 -22.59 10.36
N GLY A 370 -3.13 -22.43 11.41
CA GLY A 370 -3.57 -21.85 12.68
C GLY A 370 -4.11 -20.43 12.52
N SER A 371 -3.37 -19.56 11.83
CA SER A 371 -3.78 -18.17 11.56
C SER A 371 -5.06 -18.10 10.72
N LEU A 372 -5.22 -19.02 9.76
CA LEU A 372 -6.42 -19.11 8.92
C LEU A 372 -7.65 -19.47 9.73
N VAL A 373 -7.56 -20.50 10.58
CA VAL A 373 -8.65 -20.92 11.46
C VAL A 373 -9.03 -19.79 12.43
N VAL A 374 -8.02 -19.17 13.06
CA VAL A 374 -8.25 -18.06 14.01
C VAL A 374 -8.89 -16.86 13.31
N SER A 375 -8.38 -16.45 12.15
CA SER A 375 -8.95 -15.33 11.38
C SER A 375 -10.41 -15.58 11.01
N PHE A 376 -10.72 -16.81 10.59
CA PHE A 376 -12.08 -17.19 10.22
C PHE A 376 -13.02 -17.15 11.43
N LEU A 377 -12.64 -17.76 12.54
CA LEU A 377 -13.46 -17.77 13.76
C LEU A 377 -13.69 -16.36 14.32
N ILE A 378 -12.64 -15.54 14.42
CA ILE A 378 -12.77 -14.15 14.90
C ILE A 378 -13.62 -13.33 13.95
N GLY A 379 -13.46 -13.49 12.64
CA GLY A 379 -14.31 -12.79 11.66
C GLY A 379 -15.78 -13.15 11.80
N LEU A 380 -16.12 -14.41 12.06
CA LEU A 380 -17.51 -14.81 12.34
C LEU A 380 -18.05 -14.18 13.64
N VAL A 381 -17.21 -14.03 14.67
CA VAL A 381 -17.59 -13.32 15.90
C VAL A 381 -17.84 -11.82 15.65
N PHE A 382 -17.09 -11.19 14.73
CA PHE A 382 -17.30 -9.79 14.36
C PHE A 382 -18.53 -9.56 13.48
N LEU A 383 -18.97 -10.57 12.74
CA LEU A 383 -20.03 -10.45 11.75
C LEU A 383 -21.32 -9.78 12.25
N PRO A 384 -21.87 -10.11 13.44
CA PRO A 384 -23.10 -9.45 13.93
C PRO A 384 -22.95 -7.94 14.09
N ILE A 385 -21.77 -7.48 14.54
CA ILE A 385 -21.46 -6.06 14.70
C ILE A 385 -21.29 -5.39 13.34
N VAL A 386 -20.48 -6.00 12.48
CA VAL A 386 -20.22 -5.45 11.14
C VAL A 386 -21.52 -5.37 10.34
N ARG A 387 -22.33 -6.43 10.33
CA ARG A 387 -23.64 -6.46 9.64
C ARG A 387 -24.57 -5.35 10.12
N LYS A 388 -24.58 -5.03 11.42
CA LYS A 388 -25.41 -3.97 12.02
C LYS A 388 -25.07 -2.57 11.48
N TYR A 389 -23.79 -2.29 11.24
CA TYR A 389 -23.30 -0.96 10.86
C TYR A 389 -22.98 -0.81 9.37
N TYR A 390 -22.52 -1.87 8.70
CA TYR A 390 -22.19 -1.87 7.26
C TYR A 390 -23.43 -1.81 6.37
N ARG A 391 -24.48 -2.57 6.69
CA ARG A 391 -25.81 -2.52 6.03
C ARG A 391 -25.80 -2.60 4.50
N MET A 392 -24.81 -3.26 3.91
CA MET A 392 -24.77 -3.56 2.47
C MET A 392 -25.12 -5.04 2.23
N THR A 393 -24.33 -5.76 1.42
CA THR A 393 -24.60 -7.18 1.15
C THR A 393 -24.11 -8.08 2.30
N GLU A 394 -24.67 -9.28 2.39
CA GLU A 394 -24.20 -10.29 3.35
C GLU A 394 -22.74 -10.68 3.09
N ARG A 395 -22.39 -10.87 1.82
CA ARG A 395 -21.02 -11.18 1.38
C ARG A 395 -20.05 -10.04 1.72
N GLY A 396 -20.44 -8.78 1.49
CA GLY A 396 -19.63 -7.63 1.87
C GLY A 396 -19.44 -7.54 3.39
N SER A 397 -20.47 -7.83 4.18
CA SER A 397 -20.39 -7.87 5.64
C SER A 397 -19.43 -8.96 6.15
N LEU A 398 -19.47 -10.16 5.55
CA LEU A 398 -18.53 -11.24 5.83
C LEU A 398 -17.09 -10.84 5.51
N ASN A 399 -16.84 -10.35 4.30
CA ASN A 399 -15.52 -9.91 3.86
C ASN A 399 -14.94 -8.81 4.75
N PHE A 400 -15.76 -7.83 5.13
CA PHE A 400 -15.33 -6.77 6.04
C PHE A 400 -14.96 -7.32 7.42
N SER A 401 -15.73 -8.28 7.92
CA SER A 401 -15.46 -8.91 9.22
C SER A 401 -14.13 -9.70 9.20
N PHE A 402 -13.85 -10.42 8.12
CA PHE A 402 -12.59 -11.14 7.93
C PHE A 402 -11.39 -10.20 7.74
N LEU A 403 -11.57 -9.08 7.04
CA LEU A 403 -10.55 -8.04 6.91
C LEU A 403 -10.12 -7.50 8.28
N LEU A 404 -11.09 -7.12 9.13
CA LEU A 404 -10.81 -6.63 10.48
C LEU A 404 -10.12 -7.68 11.36
N ALA A 405 -10.60 -8.93 11.31
CA ALA A 405 -10.01 -10.03 12.06
C ALA A 405 -8.52 -10.23 11.70
N GLY A 406 -8.20 -10.24 10.40
CA GLY A 406 -6.82 -10.39 9.94
C GLY A 406 -5.93 -9.20 10.32
N ILE A 407 -6.43 -7.95 10.26
CA ILE A 407 -5.66 -6.76 10.69
C ILE A 407 -5.29 -6.85 12.17
N TYR A 408 -6.24 -7.20 13.04
CA TYR A 408 -5.95 -7.34 14.47
C TYR A 408 -5.01 -8.51 14.78
N MET A 409 -5.13 -9.62 14.05
CA MET A 409 -4.22 -10.74 14.17
C MET A 409 -2.78 -10.36 13.81
N ILE A 410 -2.58 -9.72 12.64
CA ILE A 410 -1.27 -9.22 12.23
C ILE A 410 -0.70 -8.26 13.28
N SER A 411 -1.51 -7.30 13.74
CA SER A 411 -1.10 -6.33 14.75
C SER A 411 -0.65 -7.01 16.06
N SER A 412 -1.34 -8.07 16.48
CA SER A 412 -0.99 -8.82 17.69
C SER A 412 0.28 -9.64 17.53
N ILE A 413 0.52 -10.24 16.36
CA ILE A 413 1.75 -10.97 16.08
C ILE A 413 2.94 -10.00 16.10
N ILE A 414 2.82 -8.83 15.45
CA ILE A 414 3.85 -7.78 15.50
C ILE A 414 4.07 -7.28 16.93
N ALA A 415 3.00 -7.10 17.72
CA ALA A 415 3.12 -6.69 19.11
C ALA A 415 3.85 -7.77 19.94
N LEU A 416 3.56 -9.05 19.71
CA LEU A 416 4.34 -10.14 20.30
C LEU A 416 5.80 -10.08 19.83
N ASP A 417 6.01 -9.76 18.54
CA ASP A 417 7.26 -9.34 17.84
C ASP A 417 8.20 -8.54 18.74
N ALA A 418 7.58 -7.49 19.28
CA ALA A 418 8.24 -6.43 20.00
C ALA A 418 8.57 -6.76 21.46
N TYR A 419 7.97 -7.80 22.05
CA TYR A 419 8.22 -8.16 23.46
C TYR A 419 9.66 -8.68 23.64
N PRO A 420 10.39 -8.30 24.72
CA PRO A 420 9.94 -7.61 25.94
C PRO A 420 9.94 -6.07 25.88
N ASN A 421 10.21 -5.44 24.73
CA ASN A 421 10.24 -3.99 24.63
C ASN A 421 8.81 -3.41 24.66
N LEU A 422 8.33 -3.08 25.85
CA LEU A 422 6.98 -2.56 26.08
C LEU A 422 6.66 -1.30 25.27
N TYR A 423 7.63 -0.43 25.00
CA TYR A 423 7.41 0.76 24.16
C TYR A 423 7.08 0.38 22.71
N LEU A 424 7.79 -0.60 22.15
CA LEU A 424 7.54 -1.11 20.80
C LEU A 424 6.21 -1.88 20.75
N VAL A 425 5.86 -2.62 21.81
CA VAL A 425 4.56 -3.31 21.93
C VAL A 425 3.41 -2.30 21.87
N ILE A 426 3.47 -1.26 22.73
CA ILE A 426 2.44 -0.21 22.79
C ILE A 426 2.35 0.54 21.46
N SER A 427 3.49 0.89 20.86
CA SER A 427 3.53 1.59 19.57
C SER A 427 2.91 0.76 18.46
N SER A 428 3.24 -0.54 18.38
CA SER A 428 2.68 -1.46 17.39
C SER A 428 1.17 -1.62 17.54
N PHE A 429 0.69 -1.68 18.79
CA PHE A 429 -0.73 -1.76 19.09
C PHE A 429 -1.49 -0.49 18.64
N ILE A 430 -0.96 0.70 18.95
CA ILE A 430 -1.55 1.98 18.51
C ILE A 430 -1.58 2.07 16.99
N ILE A 431 -0.48 1.72 16.31
CA ILE A 431 -0.41 1.69 14.85
C ILE A 431 -1.46 0.72 14.27
N GLY A 432 -1.61 -0.46 14.86
CA GLY A 432 -2.63 -1.45 14.46
C GLY A 432 -4.06 -0.92 14.58
N ILE A 433 -4.39 -0.21 15.66
CA ILE A 433 -5.71 0.43 15.83
C ILE A 433 -5.93 1.53 14.79
N ILE A 434 -4.92 2.39 14.57
CA ILE A 434 -4.99 3.45 13.57
C ILE A 434 -5.21 2.86 12.18
N LEU A 435 -4.49 1.79 11.83
CA LEU A 435 -4.62 1.10 10.56
C LEU A 435 -6.03 0.50 10.40
N ALA A 436 -6.52 -0.22 11.41
CA ALA A 436 -7.87 -0.78 11.40
C ALA A 436 -8.93 0.34 11.22
N PHE A 437 -8.74 1.48 11.90
CA PHE A 437 -9.63 2.63 11.77
C PHE A 437 -9.59 3.26 10.38
N ILE A 438 -8.41 3.54 9.82
CA ILE A 438 -8.25 4.12 8.48
C ILE A 438 -8.91 3.22 7.43
N ILE A 439 -8.66 1.91 7.50
CA ILE A 439 -9.27 0.93 6.58
C ILE A 439 -10.79 0.91 6.75
N THR A 440 -11.30 0.90 7.98
CA THR A 440 -12.76 0.94 8.25
C THR A 440 -13.39 2.23 7.72
N ARG A 441 -12.71 3.38 7.86
CA ARG A 441 -13.16 4.69 7.36
C ARG A 441 -13.22 4.76 5.84
N ALA A 442 -12.50 3.88 5.14
CA ALA A 442 -12.61 3.78 3.70
C ALA A 442 -13.98 3.22 3.28
N PHE A 443 -14.66 2.44 4.13
CA PHE A 443 -15.93 1.78 3.81
C PHE A 443 -17.15 2.36 4.54
N LEU A 444 -16.91 3.09 5.64
CA LEU A 444 -17.95 3.61 6.53
C LEU A 444 -17.70 5.08 6.85
N ASP A 445 -18.78 5.80 7.18
CA ASP A 445 -18.70 7.15 7.73
C ASP A 445 -18.06 7.18 9.13
N LEU A 446 -17.69 8.37 9.59
CA LEU A 446 -16.88 8.54 10.80
C LEU A 446 -17.54 7.90 12.02
N HIS A 447 -18.86 8.08 12.14
CA HIS A 447 -19.59 7.63 13.31
C HIS A 447 -19.65 6.10 13.34
N ASN A 448 -20.01 5.48 12.23
CA ASN A 448 -20.12 4.03 12.14
C ASN A 448 -18.76 3.34 12.19
N SER A 449 -17.71 3.91 11.58
CA SER A 449 -16.35 3.35 11.69
C SER A 449 -15.85 3.29 13.12
N THR A 450 -16.04 4.37 13.90
CA THR A 450 -15.65 4.39 15.31
C THR A 450 -16.38 3.30 16.11
N LYS A 451 -17.69 3.15 15.89
CA LYS A 451 -18.49 2.11 16.57
C LYS A 451 -18.02 0.70 16.24
N VAL A 452 -17.78 0.42 14.96
CA VAL A 452 -17.30 -0.90 14.51
C VAL A 452 -15.95 -1.20 15.15
N VAL A 453 -14.97 -0.31 14.97
CA VAL A 453 -13.59 -0.52 15.45
C VAL A 453 -13.53 -0.67 16.96
N VAL A 454 -14.23 0.18 17.72
CA VAL A 454 -14.24 0.08 19.19
C VAL A 454 -14.86 -1.25 19.63
N ALA A 455 -16.00 -1.63 19.06
CA ALA A 455 -16.68 -2.86 19.46
C ALA A 455 -15.86 -4.11 19.09
N THR A 456 -15.32 -4.17 17.87
CA THR A 456 -14.49 -5.32 17.44
C THR A 456 -13.17 -5.38 18.20
N LEU A 457 -12.55 -4.24 18.51
CA LEU A 457 -11.34 -4.18 19.34
C LEU A 457 -11.60 -4.69 20.77
N LEU A 458 -12.69 -4.27 21.42
CA LEU A 458 -13.03 -4.72 22.76
C LEU A 458 -13.25 -6.24 22.81
N ILE A 459 -13.96 -6.79 21.82
CA ILE A 459 -14.12 -8.24 21.69
C ILE A 459 -12.77 -8.93 21.52
N TYR A 460 -11.94 -8.43 20.61
CA TYR A 460 -10.64 -9.00 20.32
C TYR A 460 -9.72 -9.00 21.55
N LEU A 461 -9.69 -7.90 22.30
CA LEU A 461 -8.95 -7.80 23.57
C LEU A 461 -9.50 -8.77 24.61
N SER A 462 -10.83 -8.86 24.75
CA SER A 462 -11.47 -9.78 25.70
C SER A 462 -11.12 -11.25 25.42
N ILE A 463 -11.11 -11.64 24.13
CA ILE A 463 -10.69 -12.98 23.71
C ILE A 463 -9.22 -13.22 24.08
N ASN A 464 -8.32 -12.27 23.81
CA ASN A 464 -6.90 -12.43 24.15
C ASN A 464 -6.66 -12.51 25.66
N ILE A 465 -7.38 -11.71 26.46
CA ILE A 465 -7.33 -11.79 27.92
C ILE A 465 -7.80 -13.17 28.39
N LEU A 466 -8.93 -13.66 27.86
CA LEU A 466 -9.46 -14.98 28.20
C LEU A 466 -8.47 -16.10 27.86
N ILE A 467 -7.88 -16.08 26.67
CA ILE A 467 -6.85 -17.06 26.26
C ILE A 467 -5.65 -17.00 27.21
N SER A 468 -5.21 -15.79 27.59
CA SER A 468 -4.07 -15.61 28.50
C SER A 468 -4.39 -16.17 29.90
N LEU A 469 -5.58 -15.90 30.43
CA LEU A 469 -6.05 -16.46 31.69
C LEU A 469 -6.12 -18.00 31.65
N ILE A 470 -6.67 -18.57 30.57
CA ILE A 470 -6.75 -20.03 30.36
C ILE A 470 -5.35 -20.66 30.23
N LYS A 471 -4.36 -19.95 29.68
CA LYS A 471 -2.97 -20.44 29.62
C LYS A 471 -2.26 -20.41 30.97
N ILE A 472 -2.58 -19.42 31.80
CA ILE A 472 -1.99 -19.25 33.15
C ILE A 472 -2.61 -20.23 34.15
N LEU A 473 -3.93 -20.44 34.10
CA LEU A 473 -4.68 -21.31 35.03
C LEU A 473 -4.15 -22.75 35.19
N PRO A 474 -3.69 -23.46 34.13
CA PRO A 474 -3.09 -24.79 34.28
C PRO A 474 -1.58 -24.78 34.57
N HIS A 475 -0.91 -23.61 34.61
CA HIS A 475 0.54 -23.49 34.86
C HIS A 475 0.86 -22.59 36.06
N GLY A 476 -0.14 -22.14 36.82
CA GLY A 476 -0.01 -21.28 37.99
C GLY A 476 0.18 -22.06 39.29
N GLY A 477 1.44 -22.34 39.61
CA GLY A 477 1.99 -22.07 40.94
C GLY A 477 2.55 -20.65 40.97
#